data_AF-Q168K3-F1
#
_entry.id   AF-Q168K3-F1
#
_cell.length_a   1.000
_cell.length_b   1.000
_cell.length_c   1.000
_cell.angle_alpha   90.00
_cell.angle_beta   90.00
_cell.angle_gamma   90.00
#
_symmetry.space_group_name_H-M   'P 1'
#
loop_
_entity.id
_entity.type
_entity.pdbx_description
1 polymer ?
#
loop_
_entity_poly.entity_id
_entity_poly.type
_entity_poly.pdbx_seq_one_letter_code
_entity_poly.pdbx_strand_id
1 'polypeptide(L)'
;MTRRRATILLHWLVLVLLLLVLTSGRETALFTAAFGLSGLAMGALALAFGLMNGPGPKLTGPFRQAHPWLNRAMYLLLVWTSLSTLALSFGAHLPGPDTHALLVALVAATALHALFNLWRHMALMDGALRRITPRSLHGML
;
A
#
# COMPACT_ATOMS: atom_id res chain seq x y z
N MET A 1 15.63 -10.70 8.89
CA MET A 1 14.47 -9.78 9.04
C MET A 1 13.21 -10.63 9.22
N THR A 2 12.29 -10.32 10.14
CA THR A 2 11.03 -11.10 10.25
C THR A 2 10.02 -10.64 9.19
N ARG A 3 9.14 -11.53 8.72
CA ARG A 3 8.05 -11.22 7.77
C ARG A 3 7.30 -9.95 8.19
N ARG A 4 6.91 -9.85 9.47
CA ARG A 4 6.21 -8.69 10.02
C ARG A 4 7.00 -7.38 9.84
N ARG A 5 8.32 -7.40 10.14
CA ARG A 5 9.17 -6.21 9.98
C ARG A 5 9.29 -5.83 8.50
N ALA A 6 9.43 -6.82 7.61
CA ALA A 6 9.47 -6.59 6.16
C ALA A 6 8.19 -5.93 5.65
N THR A 7 7.02 -6.45 6.05
CA THR A 7 5.73 -5.89 5.67
C THR A 7 5.55 -4.47 6.19
N ILE A 8 5.92 -4.18 7.45
CA ILE A 8 5.85 -2.82 8.00
C ILE A 8 6.77 -1.88 7.23
N LEU A 9 8.03 -2.26 7.03
CA LEU A 9 9.00 -1.43 6.32
C LEU A 9 8.51 -1.12 4.91
N LEU A 10 8.12 -2.14 4.14
CA LEU A 10 7.63 -1.97 2.76
C LEU A 10 6.35 -1.14 2.71
N HIS A 11 5.41 -1.33 3.64
CA HIS A 11 4.17 -0.55 3.67
C HIS A 11 4.43 0.96 3.76
N TRP A 12 5.30 1.38 4.68
CA TRP A 12 5.64 2.80 4.85
C TRP A 12 6.57 3.32 3.76
N LEU A 13 7.52 2.49 3.31
CA LEU A 13 8.43 2.84 2.22
C LEU A 13 7.67 3.08 0.90
N VAL A 14 6.75 2.18 0.54
CA VAL A 14 5.91 2.31 -0.67
C VAL A 14 5.05 3.57 -0.60
N LEU A 15 4.48 3.90 0.57
CA LEU A 15 3.72 5.14 0.75
C LEU A 15 4.60 6.37 0.45
N VAL A 16 5.79 6.46 1.05
CA VAL A 16 6.70 7.60 0.82
C VAL A 16 7.13 7.67 -0.64
N LEU A 17 7.52 6.54 -1.24
CA LEU A 17 7.94 6.48 -2.63
C LEU A 17 6.82 6.83 -3.61
N LEU A 18 5.57 6.43 -3.32
CA LEU A 18 4.40 6.83 -4.10
C LEU A 18 4.25 8.35 -4.15
N LEU A 19 4.37 9.02 -3.00
CA LEU A 19 4.28 10.47 -2.91
C LEU A 19 5.45 11.16 -3.62
N LEU A 20 6.66 10.60 -3.52
CA LEU A 20 7.84 11.14 -4.21
C LEU A 20 7.70 11.01 -5.72
N VAL A 21 7.33 9.83 -6.24
CA VAL A 21 7.14 9.62 -7.69
C VAL A 21 6.05 10.54 -8.25
N LEU A 22 4.98 10.77 -7.49
CA LEU A 22 3.90 11.65 -7.94
C LEU A 22 4.31 13.13 -7.94
N THR A 23 5.14 13.57 -6.99
CA THR A 23 5.51 14.99 -6.83
C THR A 23 6.78 15.40 -7.58
N SER A 24 7.78 14.52 -7.72
CA SER A 24 9.03 14.83 -8.41
C SER A 24 8.92 14.80 -9.93
N GLY A 25 7.76 14.39 -10.46
CA GLY A 25 7.63 13.93 -11.83
C GLY A 25 8.35 12.58 -12.03
N ARG A 26 8.00 11.89 -13.11
CA ARG A 26 8.51 10.54 -13.46
C ARG A 26 10.00 10.52 -13.83
N GLU A 27 10.65 11.68 -13.85
CA GLU A 27 12.02 11.89 -14.36
C GLU A 27 13.10 11.34 -13.42
N THR A 28 12.77 11.13 -12.13
CA THR A 28 13.70 10.54 -11.17
C THR A 28 13.71 9.01 -11.30
N ALA A 29 14.54 8.50 -12.21
CA ALA A 29 14.69 7.06 -12.46
C ALA A 29 14.88 6.24 -11.17
N LEU A 30 15.58 6.80 -10.18
CA LEU A 30 15.77 6.19 -8.86
C LEU A 30 14.45 5.98 -8.10
N PHE A 31 13.59 7.01 -7.99
CA PHE A 31 12.34 6.89 -7.24
C PHE A 31 11.33 5.99 -7.95
N THR A 32 11.27 6.08 -9.29
CA THR A 32 10.49 5.21 -10.15
C THR A 32 10.89 3.74 -9.95
N ALA A 33 12.19 3.42 -10.02
CA ALA A 33 12.69 2.06 -9.80
C ALA A 33 12.45 1.59 -8.36
N ALA A 34 12.76 2.43 -7.37
CA ALA A 34 12.59 2.10 -5.96
C ALA A 34 11.11 1.83 -5.63
N PHE A 35 10.18 2.65 -6.12
CA PHE A 35 8.74 2.46 -5.93
C PHE A 35 8.30 1.13 -6.55
N GLY A 36 8.62 0.92 -7.83
CA GLY A 36 8.23 -0.27 -8.56
C GLY A 36 8.74 -1.56 -7.92
N LEU A 37 10.03 -1.61 -7.58
CA LEU A 37 10.64 -2.78 -6.93
C LEU A 37 10.06 -3.01 -5.53
N SER A 38 9.82 -1.96 -4.75
CA SER A 38 9.26 -2.08 -3.40
C SER A 38 7.81 -2.55 -3.42
N GLY A 39 6.98 -2.02 -4.33
CA GLY A 39 5.59 -2.44 -4.50
C GLY A 39 5.49 -3.89 -4.98
N LEU A 40 6.35 -4.30 -5.92
CA LEU A 40 6.47 -5.71 -6.34
C LEU A 40 6.94 -6.62 -5.21
N ALA A 41 7.93 -6.22 -4.43
CA ALA A 41 8.40 -6.99 -3.28
C ALA A 41 7.28 -7.18 -2.24
N MET A 42 6.47 -6.15 -1.99
CA MET A 42 5.31 -6.23 -1.11
C MET A 42 4.25 -7.20 -1.66
N GLY A 43 3.97 -7.14 -2.96
CA GLY A 43 3.10 -8.09 -3.66
C GLY A 43 3.61 -9.53 -3.57
N ALA A 44 4.91 -9.75 -3.82
CA ALA A 44 5.55 -11.06 -3.74
C ALA A 44 5.46 -11.66 -2.32
N LEU A 45 5.69 -10.85 -1.28
CA LEU A 45 5.51 -11.30 0.11
C LEU A 45 4.06 -11.71 0.40
N ALA A 46 3.08 -10.97 -0.13
CA ALA A 46 1.67 -11.31 0.03
C ALA A 46 1.27 -12.58 -0.73
N LEU A 47 1.82 -12.81 -1.92
CA LEU A 47 1.60 -14.05 -2.67
C LEU A 47 2.24 -15.26 -1.98
N ALA A 48 3.48 -15.13 -1.50
CA ALA A 48 4.23 -16.24 -0.91
C ALA A 48 3.70 -16.66 0.47
N PHE A 49 3.26 -15.69 1.29
CA PHE A 49 2.91 -15.96 2.70
C PHE A 49 1.46 -15.61 3.06
N GLY A 50 0.69 -15.11 2.09
CA GLY A 50 -0.62 -14.54 2.33
C GLY A 50 -0.58 -13.11 2.87
N LEU A 51 -1.76 -12.52 2.96
CA LEU A 51 -2.01 -11.16 3.41
C LEU A 51 -1.97 -11.03 4.94
N MET A 52 -1.16 -10.11 5.49
CA MET A 52 -1.04 -9.85 6.94
C MET A 52 -2.10 -8.86 7.50
N ASN A 53 -3.25 -8.78 6.84
CA ASN A 53 -4.25 -7.73 7.03
C ASN A 53 -5.58 -8.31 7.50
N GLY A 54 -5.56 -8.84 8.73
CA GLY A 54 -6.77 -9.32 9.40
C GLY A 54 -7.70 -8.17 9.83
N PRO A 55 -9.03 -8.35 9.73
CA PRO A 55 -9.99 -7.42 10.33
C PRO A 55 -9.75 -7.38 11.84
N GLY A 56 -9.92 -6.20 12.45
CA GLY A 56 -9.78 -6.05 13.88
C GLY A 56 -10.88 -6.80 14.63
N PRO A 57 -10.68 -7.11 15.91
CA PRO A 57 -11.64 -7.88 16.70
C PRO A 57 -13.01 -7.20 16.79
N LYS A 58 -13.03 -5.86 16.75
CA LYS A 58 -14.24 -5.04 16.88
C LYS A 58 -14.88 -4.67 15.53
N LEU A 59 -14.27 -5.04 14.40
CA LEU A 59 -14.86 -4.80 13.08
C LEU A 59 -15.88 -5.90 12.77
N THR A 60 -17.15 -5.52 12.61
CA THR A 60 -18.28 -6.43 12.40
C THR A 60 -19.10 -6.06 11.14
N GLY A 61 -20.11 -6.87 10.83
CA GLY A 61 -21.08 -6.57 9.76
C GLY A 61 -20.46 -6.45 8.35
N PRO A 62 -21.06 -5.63 7.47
CA PRO A 62 -20.63 -5.48 6.08
C PRO A 62 -19.15 -5.07 5.92
N PHE A 63 -18.65 -4.20 6.80
CA PHE A 63 -17.24 -3.77 6.74
C PHE A 63 -16.26 -4.91 6.99
N ARG A 64 -16.59 -5.85 7.90
CA ARG A 64 -15.78 -7.05 8.13
C ARG A 64 -15.73 -7.95 6.89
N GLN A 65 -16.88 -8.11 6.22
CA GLN A 65 -17.00 -8.93 5.02
C GLN A 65 -16.25 -8.32 3.83
N ALA A 66 -16.31 -7.00 3.67
CA ALA A 66 -15.62 -6.27 2.60
C ALA A 66 -14.09 -6.20 2.81
N HIS A 67 -13.61 -6.18 4.05
CA HIS A 67 -12.20 -6.01 4.41
C HIS A 67 -11.20 -6.87 3.59
N PRO A 68 -11.33 -8.21 3.49
CA PRO A 68 -10.38 -9.02 2.72
C PRO A 68 -10.36 -8.65 1.22
N TRP A 69 -11.52 -8.33 0.64
CA TRP A 69 -11.63 -7.98 -0.78
C TRP A 69 -11.03 -6.61 -1.07
N LEU A 70 -11.31 -5.61 -0.22
CA LEU A 70 -10.73 -4.28 -0.36
C LEU A 70 -9.21 -4.31 -0.26
N ASN A 71 -8.65 -5.13 0.64
CA ASN A 71 -7.19 -5.28 0.71
C ASN A 71 -6.62 -6.01 -0.51
N ARG A 72 -7.29 -7.04 -1.04
CA ARG A 72 -6.86 -7.70 -2.28
C ARG A 72 -6.87 -6.74 -3.47
N ALA A 73 -7.91 -5.92 -3.59
CA ALA A 73 -8.00 -4.88 -4.60
C ALA A 73 -6.88 -3.84 -4.47
N MET A 74 -6.57 -3.40 -3.24
CA MET A 74 -5.43 -2.51 -2.98
C MET A 74 -4.09 -3.12 -3.40
N TYR A 75 -3.86 -4.41 -3.11
CA TYR A 75 -2.63 -5.09 -3.52
C TYR A 75 -2.55 -5.27 -5.03
N LEU A 76 -3.68 -5.58 -5.70
CA LEU A 76 -3.74 -5.67 -7.15
C LEU A 76 -3.41 -4.31 -7.79
N LEU A 77 -4.02 -3.23 -7.29
CA LEU A 77 -3.73 -1.88 -7.75
C LEU A 77 -2.25 -1.53 -7.52
N LEU A 78 -1.71 -1.79 -6.34
CA LEU A 78 -0.29 -1.55 -6.03
C LEU A 78 0.62 -2.30 -7.00
N VAL A 79 0.41 -3.60 -7.21
CA VAL A 79 1.23 -4.42 -8.10
C VAL A 79 1.14 -3.92 -9.54
N TRP A 80 -0.08 -3.62 -10.02
CA TRP A 80 -0.27 -3.13 -11.39
C TRP A 80 0.36 -1.76 -11.61
N THR A 81 0.18 -0.82 -10.67
CA THR A 81 0.83 0.50 -10.70
C THR A 81 2.36 0.36 -10.67
N SER A 82 2.89 -0.57 -9.87
CA SER A 82 4.33 -0.84 -9.78
C SER A 82 4.90 -1.40 -11.10
N LEU A 83 4.22 -2.36 -11.71
CA LEU A 83 4.58 -2.92 -13.02
C LEU A 83 4.52 -1.85 -14.11
N SER A 84 3.44 -1.06 -14.15
CA SER A 84 3.25 0.02 -15.12
C SER A 84 4.34 1.09 -15.00
N THR A 85 4.70 1.45 -13.76
CA THR A 85 5.76 2.43 -13.46
C THR A 85 7.14 1.93 -13.90
N LEU A 86 7.47 0.65 -13.66
CA LEU A 86 8.72 0.07 -14.15
C LEU A 86 8.73 -0.08 -15.67
N ALA A 87 7.65 -0.60 -16.28
CA ALA A 87 7.56 -0.74 -17.73
C ALA A 87 7.81 0.61 -18.43
N LEU A 88 7.20 1.67 -17.91
CA LEU A 88 7.38 3.03 -18.43
C LEU A 88 8.83 3.51 -18.34
N SER A 89 9.58 3.12 -17.30
CA SER A 89 11.01 3.45 -17.18
C SER A 89 11.89 2.80 -18.26
N PHE A 90 11.39 1.74 -18.91
CA PHE A 90 12.01 1.10 -20.07
C PHE A 90 11.37 1.53 -21.40
N GLY A 91 10.53 2.57 -21.41
CA GLY A 91 9.81 3.04 -22.60
C GLY A 91 8.65 2.13 -23.04
N ALA A 92 8.27 1.15 -22.22
CA ALA A 92 7.16 0.25 -22.49
C ALA A 92 5.86 0.73 -21.83
N HIS A 93 4.72 0.42 -22.45
CA HIS A 93 3.40 0.71 -21.90
C HIS A 93 2.64 -0.60 -21.69
N LEU A 94 2.10 -0.80 -20.50
CA LEU A 94 1.22 -1.92 -20.21
C LEU A 94 -0.21 -1.59 -20.68
N PRO A 95 -1.03 -2.60 -21.03
CA PRO A 95 -2.41 -2.37 -21.41
C PRO A 95 -3.23 -1.74 -20.26
N GLY A 96 -4.23 -0.93 -20.60
CA GLY A 96 -5.13 -0.31 -19.63
C GLY A 96 -4.86 1.18 -19.39
N PRO A 97 -5.20 1.73 -18.21
CA PRO A 97 -5.04 3.14 -17.92
C PRO A 97 -3.57 3.59 -17.95
N ASP A 98 -3.37 4.86 -18.29
CA ASP A 98 -2.05 5.50 -18.20
C ASP A 98 -1.46 5.41 -16.79
N THR A 99 -0.13 5.31 -16.70
CA THR A 99 0.61 5.14 -15.44
C THR A 99 0.33 6.28 -14.45
N HIS A 100 0.19 7.53 -14.91
CA HIS A 100 -0.14 8.65 -14.04
C HIS A 100 -1.55 8.49 -13.45
N ALA A 101 -2.53 8.07 -14.25
CA ALA A 101 -3.86 7.77 -13.75
C ALA A 101 -3.84 6.65 -12.69
N LEU A 102 -3.01 5.61 -12.88
CA LEU A 102 -2.82 4.54 -11.89
C LEU A 102 -2.17 5.03 -10.59
N LEU A 103 -1.18 5.93 -10.66
CA LEU A 103 -0.55 6.55 -9.49
C LEU A 103 -1.56 7.40 -8.70
N VAL A 104 -2.35 8.23 -9.39
CA VAL A 104 -3.42 9.04 -8.79
C VAL A 104 -4.48 8.15 -8.13
N ALA A 105 -4.92 7.10 -8.82
CA ALA A 105 -5.88 6.14 -8.27
C ALA A 105 -5.32 5.44 -7.02
N LEU A 106 -4.05 5.03 -7.03
CA LEU A 106 -3.40 4.42 -5.88
C LEU A 106 -3.28 5.39 -4.69
N VAL A 107 -2.97 6.67 -4.93
CA VAL A 107 -2.98 7.70 -3.87
C VAL A 107 -4.38 7.88 -3.29
N ALA A 108 -5.41 8.02 -4.13
CA ALA A 108 -6.79 8.16 -3.67
C ALA A 108 -7.24 6.94 -2.83
N ALA A 109 -6.95 5.73 -3.29
CA ALA A 109 -7.26 4.51 -2.57
C ALA A 109 -6.47 4.38 -1.26
N THR A 110 -5.21 4.82 -1.26
CA THR A 110 -4.37 4.87 -0.04
C THR A 110 -4.90 5.88 0.97
N ALA A 111 -5.39 7.04 0.53
CA ALA A 111 -6.01 8.03 1.40
C ALA A 111 -7.29 7.49 2.07
N LEU A 112 -8.19 6.85 1.30
CA LEU A 112 -9.37 6.17 1.84
C LEU A 112 -8.99 5.05 2.82
N HIS A 113 -7.96 4.27 2.49
CA HIS A 113 -7.43 3.24 3.38
C HIS A 113 -6.90 3.82 4.70
N ALA A 114 -6.17 4.94 4.65
CA ALA A 114 -5.66 5.63 5.82
C ALA A 114 -6.80 6.18 6.68
N LEU A 115 -7.77 6.86 6.08
CA LEU A 115 -8.96 7.37 6.76
C LEU A 115 -9.75 6.26 7.45
N PHE A 116 -9.95 5.12 6.78
CA PHE A 116 -10.61 3.96 7.38
C PHE A 116 -9.86 3.43 8.60
N ASN A 117 -8.52 3.32 8.54
CA ASN A 117 -7.74 2.86 9.69
C ASN A 117 -7.68 3.90 10.82
N LEU A 118 -7.72 5.19 10.50
CA LEU A 118 -7.82 6.25 11.50
C LEU A 118 -9.18 6.21 12.20
N TRP A 119 -10.27 6.05 11.45
CA TRP A 119 -11.60 5.83 12.03
C TRP A 119 -11.63 4.59 12.93
N ARG A 120 -11.04 3.45 12.50
CA ARG A 120 -10.94 2.25 13.34
C ARG A 120 -10.13 2.48 14.61
N HIS A 121 -9.07 3.28 14.51
CA HIS A 121 -8.27 3.66 15.66
C HIS A 121 -9.12 4.47 16.64
N MET A 122 -9.76 5.55 16.20
CA MET A 122 -10.48 6.48 17.06
C MET A 122 -11.83 5.95 17.56
N ALA A 123 -12.63 5.33 16.70
CA ALA A 123 -14.00 4.92 17.02
C ALA A 123 -14.09 3.49 17.56
N LEU A 124 -13.33 2.56 16.98
CA LEU A 124 -13.37 1.16 17.41
C LEU A 124 -12.31 0.86 18.48
N MET A 125 -11.16 1.57 18.49
CA MET A 125 -10.04 1.25 19.38
C MET A 125 -9.66 -0.24 19.25
N ASP A 126 -9.54 -0.74 18.02
CA ASP A 126 -9.31 -2.16 17.70
C ASP A 126 -7.83 -2.53 17.51
N GLY A 127 -6.94 -1.56 17.74
CA GLY A 127 -5.49 -1.68 17.65
C GLY A 127 -4.94 -1.94 16.24
N ALA A 128 -5.74 -1.80 15.19
CA ALA A 128 -5.31 -2.10 13.82
C ALA A 128 -4.18 -1.22 13.32
N LEU A 129 -4.28 0.10 13.54
CA LEU A 129 -3.26 1.06 13.14
C LEU A 129 -1.92 0.74 13.83
N ARG A 130 -1.94 0.48 15.14
CA ARG A 130 -0.76 0.09 15.91
C ARG A 130 -0.06 -1.17 15.39
N ARG A 131 -0.77 -2.10 14.73
CA ARG A 131 -0.16 -3.32 14.17
C ARG A 131 0.77 -3.04 12.99
N ILE A 132 0.49 -2.01 12.19
CA ILE A 132 1.27 -1.64 11.01
C ILE A 132 2.19 -0.44 11.26
N THR A 133 1.94 0.36 12.29
CA THR A 133 2.81 1.49 12.68
C THR A 133 4.11 1.02 13.35
N PRO A 134 5.28 1.60 13.01
CA PRO A 134 6.55 1.33 13.69
C PRO A 134 6.47 1.65 15.18
N ARG A 135 7.18 0.88 16.01
CA ARG A 135 7.14 1.03 17.48
C ARG A 135 7.54 2.43 17.95
N SER A 136 8.46 3.10 17.26
CA SER A 136 8.89 4.46 17.57
C SER A 136 7.76 5.50 17.47
N LEU A 137 6.71 5.22 16.70
CA LEU A 137 5.57 6.12 16.51
C LEU A 137 4.36 5.73 17.37
N HIS A 138 4.48 4.72 18.25
CA HIS A 138 3.34 4.28 19.08
C HIS A 138 2.89 5.31 20.09
N GLY A 139 3.75 6.27 20.49
CA GLY A 139 3.36 7.36 21.39
C GLY A 139 2.45 8.42 20.76
N MET A 140 2.28 8.38 19.43
CA MET A 140 1.41 9.28 18.67
C MET A 140 0.03 8.66 18.39
N LEU A 141 -0.19 7.40 18.80
CA LEU A 141 -1.42 6.62 18.59
C LEU A 141 -2.20 6.48 19.89
#